data_AF-A0A023EYT1-F1
#
_entry.id   AF-A0A023EYT1-F1
#
_cell.length_a   1.000
_cell.length_b   1.000
_cell.length_c   1.000
_cell.angle_alpha   90.00
_cell.angle_beta   90.00
_cell.angle_gamma   90.00
#
_symmetry.space_group_name_H-M   'P 1'
#
loop_
_entity.id
_entity.type
_entity.pdbx_description
1 polymer ?
#
loop_
_entity_poly.entity_id
_entity_poly.type
_entity_poly.pdbx_seq_one_letter_code
_entity_poly.pdbx_strand_id
1 'polypeptide(L)'
;YDLEDYIYDVESRSLEPSADPEDVYAQLQQKDKDLILAAELGKALLEKNEELSRANERLAEDYSQKLEIIEQDRHLLRRKLATTQAECETRLIELQADIRELQRALGEKENIMRQTEKEKNALIVELTEQNQRLTAQIKESTKMEEQLTVQLQGMREQANKRKTSLQDHQSSLDVLRDEICMMTEKKNELERRVAVLTQQRDNLSTALDEATDRIMLLERQMREQQIQMRVSHSELEELRSANGSLGEKIQGFSSSSTSGERSLHSEMECDDEQLPEGDELHQIKIEIVSVYDRVRAVCHSLKQRTQQSLENSVRPDITIHQVKVGLLTAVIQELCDLVSDLSGGDYSTSSVSVTDLEIELHKAQESLDRMAKEMEAKKEELKRKNDTILDLTSKLSVRETELEGVREERDQARIDLQEGRGSKDELVRKAWEVRDNAVARKNATQVELARARIDVMQANSQLMEAIQQKVELSQQLEQWQVDMQALLDEQMKWKLANPEQVSTPNTPSSAEKKRSRRLFGLFQR
;
A
#
# COMPACT_ATOMS: atom_id res chain seq x y z
N TYR A 1 2.12 -28.79 -117.92
CA TYR A 1 1.39 -28.53 -119.17
C TYR A 1 0.56 -27.32 -118.91
N ASP A 2 1.22 -26.19 -119.07
CA ASP A 2 0.67 -24.90 -118.69
C ASP A 2 -0.16 -24.40 -119.86
N LEU A 3 -1.23 -23.66 -119.57
CA LEU A 3 -2.15 -23.13 -120.61
C LEU A 3 -1.42 -22.26 -121.65
N GLU A 4 -0.25 -21.75 -121.28
CA GLU A 4 0.67 -20.96 -122.11
C GLU A 4 1.18 -21.75 -123.32
N ASP A 5 1.55 -23.04 -123.16
CA ASP A 5 1.98 -23.90 -124.28
C ASP A 5 0.84 -24.11 -125.29
N TYR A 6 -0.39 -24.29 -124.80
CA TYR A 6 -1.57 -24.52 -125.64
C TYR A 6 -2.00 -23.26 -126.40
N ILE A 7 -1.95 -22.09 -125.75
CA ILE A 7 -2.22 -20.81 -126.42
C ILE A 7 -1.19 -20.58 -127.53
N TYR A 8 0.08 -20.86 -127.27
CA TYR A 8 1.15 -20.74 -128.26
C TYR A 8 0.94 -21.68 -129.48
N ASP A 9 0.52 -22.93 -129.26
CA ASP A 9 0.24 -23.89 -130.33
C ASP A 9 -1.01 -23.53 -131.18
N VAL A 10 -1.98 -22.82 -130.60
CA VAL A 10 -3.18 -22.33 -131.32
C VAL A 10 -2.92 -21.01 -132.06
N GLU A 11 -2.17 -20.08 -131.45
CA GLU A 11 -1.79 -18.81 -132.10
C GLU A 11 -0.83 -19.05 -133.27
N SER A 12 0.15 -19.95 -133.12
CA SER A 12 1.08 -20.30 -134.20
C SER A 12 0.41 -20.97 -135.40
N ARG A 13 -0.59 -21.84 -135.18
CA ARG A 13 -1.39 -22.45 -136.27
C ARG A 13 -2.37 -21.48 -136.94
N SER A 14 -2.76 -20.41 -136.25
CA SER A 14 -3.65 -19.38 -136.81
C SER A 14 -2.95 -18.47 -137.85
N LEU A 15 -1.64 -18.63 -138.03
CA LEU A 15 -0.79 -17.80 -138.90
C LEU A 15 -0.32 -18.51 -140.19
N GLU A 16 -0.68 -19.78 -140.44
CA GLU A 16 -0.38 -20.46 -141.71
C GLU A 16 -1.45 -20.20 -142.79
N PRO A 17 -1.09 -19.67 -143.99
CA PRO A 17 -2.03 -19.43 -145.07
C PRO A 17 -1.94 -20.51 -146.18
N SER A 18 -2.79 -21.54 -146.12
CA SER A 18 -3.27 -22.41 -147.24
C SER A 18 -4.14 -23.55 -146.67
N ALA A 19 -4.98 -24.28 -147.41
CA ALA A 19 -5.13 -24.43 -148.86
C ALA A 19 -6.62 -24.52 -149.30
N ASP A 20 -6.81 -24.56 -150.61
CA ASP A 20 -8.04 -24.58 -151.43
C ASP A 20 -9.44 -24.73 -150.77
N PRO A 21 -10.44 -23.93 -151.19
CA PRO A 21 -11.81 -24.00 -150.67
C PRO A 21 -12.60 -25.26 -151.08
N GLU A 22 -12.03 -26.16 -151.88
CA GLU A 22 -12.65 -27.44 -152.27
C GLU A 22 -12.13 -28.66 -151.49
N ASP A 23 -11.00 -28.57 -150.76
CA ASP A 23 -10.52 -29.70 -149.92
C ASP A 23 -11.19 -29.69 -148.54
N VAL A 24 -12.47 -30.08 -148.56
CA VAL A 24 -13.30 -30.25 -147.37
C VAL A 24 -12.72 -31.30 -146.40
N TYR A 25 -11.91 -32.27 -146.88
CA TYR A 25 -11.33 -33.31 -146.03
C TYR A 25 -10.17 -32.80 -145.17
N ALA A 26 -9.27 -31.99 -145.73
CA ALA A 26 -8.20 -31.37 -144.95
C ALA A 26 -8.76 -30.42 -143.87
N GLN A 27 -9.75 -29.61 -144.24
CA GLN A 27 -10.43 -28.71 -143.30
C GLN A 27 -11.19 -29.48 -142.21
N LEU A 28 -11.88 -30.58 -142.55
CA LEU A 28 -12.56 -31.44 -141.58
C LEU A 28 -11.56 -32.07 -140.61
N GLN A 29 -10.43 -32.62 -141.11
CA GLN A 29 -9.41 -33.22 -140.25
C GLN A 29 -8.75 -32.18 -139.32
N GLN A 30 -8.60 -30.93 -139.75
CA GLN A 30 -8.14 -29.84 -138.89
C GLN A 30 -9.19 -29.51 -137.81
N LYS A 31 -10.47 -29.43 -138.18
CA LYS A 31 -11.57 -29.22 -137.23
C LYS A 31 -11.72 -30.36 -136.23
N ASP A 32 -11.50 -31.61 -136.64
CA ASP A 32 -11.48 -32.75 -135.74
C ASP A 32 -10.32 -32.67 -134.73
N LYS A 33 -9.12 -32.25 -135.17
CA LYS A 33 -7.98 -31.99 -134.28
C LYS A 33 -8.26 -30.83 -133.31
N ASP A 34 -8.83 -29.74 -133.80
CA ASP A 34 -9.22 -28.58 -132.97
C ASP A 34 -10.30 -28.97 -131.93
N LEU A 35 -11.26 -29.83 -132.30
CA LEU A 35 -12.29 -30.36 -131.40
C LEU A 35 -11.69 -31.29 -130.32
N ILE A 36 -10.75 -32.15 -130.69
CA ILE A 36 -10.03 -33.01 -129.72
C ILE A 36 -9.23 -32.14 -128.75
N LEU A 37 -8.46 -31.17 -129.26
CA LEU A 37 -7.65 -30.27 -128.45
C LEU A 37 -8.52 -29.39 -127.52
N ALA A 38 -9.67 -28.89 -128.00
CA ALA A 38 -10.62 -28.17 -127.17
C ALA A 38 -11.28 -29.06 -126.09
N ALA A 39 -11.51 -30.34 -126.37
CA ALA A 39 -11.99 -31.31 -125.39
C ALA A 39 -10.91 -31.68 -124.35
N GLU A 40 -9.64 -31.79 -124.76
CA GLU A 40 -8.50 -32.01 -123.87
C GLU A 40 -8.25 -30.79 -122.97
N LEU A 41 -8.32 -29.56 -123.51
CA LEU A 41 -8.27 -28.33 -122.73
C LEU A 41 -9.47 -28.24 -121.76
N GLY A 42 -10.67 -28.55 -122.24
CA GLY A 42 -11.87 -28.61 -121.41
C GLY A 42 -11.73 -29.60 -120.25
N LYS A 43 -11.14 -30.77 -120.51
CA LYS A 43 -10.81 -31.77 -119.50
C LYS A 43 -9.77 -31.26 -118.49
N ALA A 44 -8.68 -30.64 -118.95
CA ALA A 44 -7.66 -30.06 -118.07
C ALA A 44 -8.23 -28.91 -117.21
N LEU A 45 -9.11 -28.08 -117.76
CA LEU A 45 -9.82 -27.03 -117.02
C LEU A 45 -10.81 -27.61 -116.00
N LEU A 46 -11.52 -28.68 -116.34
CA LEU A 46 -12.39 -29.40 -115.39
C LEU A 46 -11.56 -30.04 -114.27
N GLU A 47 -10.47 -30.74 -114.58
CA GLU A 47 -9.56 -31.31 -113.59
C GLU A 47 -8.98 -30.24 -112.65
N LYS A 48 -8.60 -29.07 -113.18
CA LYS A 48 -8.15 -27.92 -112.37
C LYS A 48 -9.27 -27.31 -111.53
N ASN A 49 -10.49 -27.24 -112.04
CA ASN A 49 -11.66 -26.76 -111.28
C ASN A 49 -12.03 -27.74 -110.16
N GLU A 50 -11.95 -29.05 -110.41
CA GLU A 50 -12.10 -30.07 -109.36
C GLU A 50 -10.98 -29.98 -108.32
N GLU A 51 -9.71 -29.78 -108.72
CA GLU A 51 -8.61 -29.56 -107.77
C GLU A 51 -8.83 -28.34 -106.89
N LEU A 52 -9.27 -27.21 -107.49
CA LEU A 52 -9.61 -25.99 -106.76
C LEU A 52 -10.83 -26.18 -105.84
N SER A 53 -11.82 -26.95 -106.29
CA SER A 53 -13.00 -27.30 -105.48
C SER A 53 -12.61 -28.15 -104.27
N ARG A 54 -11.84 -29.21 -104.47
CA ARG A 54 -11.27 -30.05 -103.40
C ARG A 54 -10.36 -29.26 -102.44
N ALA A 55 -9.65 -28.25 -102.93
CA ALA A 55 -8.85 -27.36 -102.09
C ALA A 55 -9.73 -26.39 -101.26
N ASN A 56 -10.78 -25.84 -101.85
CA ASN A 56 -11.76 -24.99 -101.16
C ASN A 56 -12.54 -25.76 -100.10
N GLU A 57 -12.91 -27.02 -100.37
CA GLU A 57 -13.54 -27.92 -99.41
C GLU A 57 -12.65 -28.15 -98.18
N ARG A 58 -11.37 -28.53 -98.38
CA ARG A 58 -10.41 -28.67 -97.28
C ARG A 58 -10.21 -27.37 -96.49
N LEU A 59 -10.16 -26.22 -97.16
CA LEU A 59 -10.07 -24.93 -96.48
C LEU A 59 -11.33 -24.65 -95.65
N ALA A 60 -12.52 -24.98 -96.16
CA ALA A 60 -13.78 -24.85 -95.42
C ALA A 60 -13.83 -25.78 -94.20
N GLU A 61 -13.34 -27.01 -94.32
CA GLU A 61 -13.17 -27.95 -93.19
C GLU A 61 -12.16 -27.42 -92.16
N ASP A 62 -11.01 -26.92 -92.60
CA ASP A 62 -10.01 -26.29 -91.72
C ASP A 62 -10.58 -25.08 -90.96
N TYR A 63 -11.39 -24.25 -91.63
CA TYR A 63 -12.04 -23.11 -91.00
C TYR A 63 -13.17 -23.54 -90.06
N SER A 64 -13.94 -24.59 -90.37
CA SER A 64 -14.97 -25.11 -89.47
C SER A 64 -14.35 -25.68 -88.19
N GLN A 65 -13.29 -26.47 -88.29
CA GLN A 65 -12.55 -26.97 -87.13
C GLN A 65 -11.97 -25.84 -86.26
N LYS A 66 -11.40 -24.80 -86.87
CA LYS A 66 -10.90 -23.62 -86.15
C LYS A 66 -12.04 -22.85 -85.45
N LEU A 67 -13.20 -22.73 -86.08
CA LEU A 67 -14.39 -22.14 -85.46
C LEU A 67 -14.87 -22.99 -84.27
N GLU A 68 -14.98 -24.31 -84.42
CA GLU A 68 -15.37 -25.21 -83.32
C GLU A 68 -14.44 -25.09 -82.11
N ILE A 69 -13.11 -25.06 -82.32
CA ILE A 69 -12.12 -24.86 -81.25
C ILE A 69 -12.33 -23.51 -80.55
N ILE A 70 -12.48 -22.43 -81.31
CA ILE A 70 -12.72 -21.08 -80.77
C ILE A 70 -14.04 -21.03 -79.97
N GLU A 71 -15.09 -21.71 -80.43
CA GLU A 71 -16.34 -21.81 -79.70
C GLU A 71 -16.18 -22.62 -78.40
N GLN A 72 -15.52 -23.78 -78.44
CA GLN A 72 -15.21 -24.58 -77.26
C GLN A 72 -14.42 -23.76 -76.23
N ASP A 73 -13.34 -23.08 -76.65
CA ASP A 73 -12.56 -22.19 -75.79
C ASP A 73 -13.39 -21.04 -75.22
N ARG A 74 -14.25 -20.41 -76.02
CA ARG A 74 -15.19 -19.38 -75.56
C ARG A 74 -16.14 -19.92 -74.49
N HIS A 75 -16.64 -21.15 -74.65
CA HIS A 75 -17.52 -21.79 -73.67
C HIS A 75 -16.76 -22.18 -72.39
N LEU A 76 -15.53 -22.69 -72.50
CA LEU A 76 -14.65 -23.00 -71.38
C LEU A 76 -14.26 -21.74 -70.59
N LEU A 77 -13.88 -20.65 -71.27
CA LEU A 77 -13.53 -19.36 -70.66
C LEU A 77 -14.72 -18.74 -69.94
N ARG A 78 -15.93 -18.74 -70.54
CA ARG A 78 -17.16 -18.29 -69.87
C ARG A 78 -17.45 -19.10 -68.60
N ARG A 79 -17.26 -20.43 -68.63
CA ARG A 79 -17.43 -21.28 -67.45
C ARG A 79 -16.40 -20.97 -66.37
N LYS A 80 -15.11 -20.82 -66.74
CA LYS A 80 -14.03 -20.44 -65.81
C LYS A 80 -14.28 -19.08 -65.16
N LEU A 81 -14.71 -18.10 -65.94
CA LEU A 81 -15.09 -16.77 -65.43
C LEU A 81 -16.22 -16.89 -64.41
N ALA A 82 -17.30 -17.61 -64.74
CA ALA A 82 -18.44 -17.81 -63.85
C ALA A 82 -18.06 -18.54 -62.55
N THR A 83 -17.17 -19.55 -62.60
CA THR A 83 -16.69 -20.20 -61.37
C THR A 83 -15.84 -19.25 -60.52
N THR A 84 -14.92 -18.50 -61.12
CA THR A 84 -14.12 -17.51 -60.35
C THR A 84 -14.97 -16.37 -59.79
N GLN A 85 -16.04 -15.97 -60.50
CA GLN A 85 -16.99 -14.99 -60.01
C GLN A 85 -17.77 -15.53 -58.80
N ALA A 86 -18.29 -16.75 -58.88
CA ALA A 86 -18.98 -17.40 -57.76
C ALA A 86 -18.07 -17.57 -56.53
N GLU A 87 -16.78 -17.92 -56.72
CA GLU A 87 -15.80 -17.97 -55.63
C GLU A 87 -15.53 -16.58 -55.00
N CYS A 88 -15.52 -15.52 -55.80
CA CYS A 88 -15.41 -14.15 -55.29
C CYS A 88 -16.69 -13.74 -54.55
N GLU A 89 -17.86 -14.08 -55.05
CA GLU A 89 -19.16 -13.82 -54.41
C GLU A 89 -19.29 -14.54 -53.06
N THR A 90 -18.86 -15.81 -52.95
CA THR A 90 -18.84 -16.53 -51.67
C THR A 90 -17.87 -15.90 -50.68
N ARG A 91 -16.63 -15.58 -51.09
CA ARG A 91 -15.65 -14.87 -50.23
C ARG A 91 -16.15 -13.51 -49.78
N LEU A 92 -16.88 -12.78 -50.63
CA LEU A 92 -17.51 -11.51 -50.24
C LEU A 92 -18.62 -11.71 -49.21
N ILE A 93 -19.43 -12.76 -49.33
CA ILE A 93 -20.47 -13.09 -48.34
C ILE A 93 -19.86 -13.50 -47.00
N GLU A 94 -18.79 -14.30 -47.00
CA GLU A 94 -18.01 -14.70 -45.82
C GLU A 94 -17.44 -13.47 -45.11
N LEU A 95 -16.67 -12.63 -45.80
CA LEU A 95 -16.10 -11.41 -45.22
C LEU A 95 -17.18 -10.43 -44.73
N GLN A 96 -18.33 -10.36 -45.40
CA GLN A 96 -19.47 -9.58 -44.90
C GLN A 96 -20.11 -10.22 -43.66
N ALA A 97 -20.09 -11.54 -43.50
CA ALA A 97 -20.52 -12.19 -42.27
C ALA A 97 -19.54 -11.83 -41.14
N ASP A 98 -18.25 -12.03 -41.35
CA ASP A 98 -17.18 -11.69 -40.38
C ASP A 98 -17.29 -10.23 -39.89
N ILE A 99 -17.48 -9.27 -40.80
CA ILE A 99 -17.68 -7.86 -40.44
C ILE A 99 -18.91 -7.67 -39.55
N ARG A 100 -20.05 -8.33 -39.84
CA ARG A 100 -21.25 -8.26 -39.00
C ARG A 100 -21.02 -8.92 -37.64
N GLU A 101 -20.24 -9.99 -37.57
CA GLU A 101 -19.92 -10.66 -36.31
C GLU A 101 -18.99 -9.82 -35.44
N LEU A 102 -17.94 -9.25 -36.03
CA LEU A 102 -17.03 -8.32 -35.35
C LEU A 102 -17.76 -7.06 -34.86
N GLN A 103 -18.69 -6.51 -35.66
CA GLN A 103 -19.54 -5.38 -35.24
C GLN A 103 -20.44 -5.75 -34.06
N ARG A 104 -21.04 -6.95 -34.07
CA ARG A 104 -21.87 -7.46 -32.97
C ARG A 104 -21.04 -7.66 -31.69
N ALA A 105 -19.91 -8.35 -31.81
CA ALA A 105 -19.01 -8.62 -30.70
C ALA A 105 -18.43 -7.32 -30.11
N LEU A 106 -18.11 -6.33 -30.95
CA LEU A 106 -17.71 -4.99 -30.50
C LEU A 106 -18.84 -4.31 -29.71
N GLY A 107 -20.06 -4.28 -30.24
CA GLY A 107 -21.22 -3.70 -29.54
C GLY A 107 -21.54 -4.40 -28.21
N GLU A 108 -21.43 -5.74 -28.15
CA GLU A 108 -21.55 -6.51 -26.91
C GLU A 108 -20.45 -6.14 -25.90
N LYS A 109 -19.19 -6.06 -26.34
CA LYS A 109 -18.06 -5.65 -25.49
C LYS A 109 -18.21 -4.22 -24.97
N GLU A 110 -18.64 -3.28 -25.81
CA GLU A 110 -18.93 -1.90 -25.37
C GLU A 110 -20.09 -1.86 -24.35
N ASN A 111 -21.13 -2.66 -24.53
CA ASN A 111 -22.25 -2.71 -23.60
C ASN A 111 -21.85 -3.33 -22.26
N ILE A 112 -21.03 -4.38 -22.26
CA ILE A 112 -20.42 -4.96 -21.05
C ILE A 112 -19.52 -3.91 -20.38
N MET A 113 -18.66 -3.22 -21.12
CA MET A 113 -17.82 -2.11 -20.60
C MET A 113 -18.69 -1.05 -19.90
N ARG A 114 -19.67 -0.48 -20.60
CA ARG A 114 -20.61 0.53 -20.06
C ARG A 114 -21.37 0.03 -18.82
N GLN A 115 -21.73 -1.26 -18.78
CA GLN A 115 -22.41 -1.85 -17.63
C GLN A 115 -21.46 -2.00 -16.43
N THR A 116 -20.25 -2.52 -16.64
CA THR A 116 -19.24 -2.59 -15.56
C THR A 116 -18.79 -1.21 -15.08
N GLU A 117 -18.78 -0.19 -15.93
CA GLU A 117 -18.54 1.21 -15.53
C GLU A 117 -19.67 1.75 -14.65
N LYS A 118 -20.93 1.47 -14.99
CA LYS A 118 -22.08 1.82 -14.12
C LYS A 118 -22.01 1.12 -12.77
N GLU A 119 -21.66 -0.17 -12.74
CA GLU A 119 -21.52 -0.95 -11.52
C GLU A 119 -20.35 -0.45 -10.65
N LYS A 120 -19.20 -0.15 -11.25
CA LYS A 120 -18.08 0.52 -10.56
C LYS A 120 -18.49 1.88 -10.00
N ASN A 121 -19.19 2.69 -10.77
CA ASN A 121 -19.65 4.01 -10.32
C ASN A 121 -20.68 3.90 -9.19
N ALA A 122 -21.59 2.91 -9.23
CA ALA A 122 -22.51 2.62 -8.14
C ALA A 122 -21.77 2.22 -6.85
N LEU A 123 -20.80 1.31 -6.95
CA LEU A 123 -19.96 0.92 -5.81
C LEU A 123 -19.14 2.09 -5.25
N ILE A 124 -18.64 2.99 -6.10
CA ILE A 124 -17.95 4.22 -5.66
C ILE A 124 -18.93 5.13 -4.90
N VAL A 125 -20.17 5.30 -5.37
CA VAL A 125 -21.20 6.07 -4.66
C VAL A 125 -21.52 5.44 -3.31
N GLU A 126 -21.74 4.12 -3.25
CA GLU A 126 -22.00 3.41 -1.99
C GLU A 126 -20.85 3.54 -0.98
N LEU A 127 -19.60 3.33 -1.43
CA LEU A 127 -18.41 3.48 -0.59
C LEU A 127 -18.19 4.93 -0.14
N THR A 128 -18.47 5.92 -0.99
CA THR A 128 -18.35 7.34 -0.58
C THR A 128 -19.45 7.74 0.39
N GLU A 129 -20.69 7.25 0.23
CA GLU A 129 -21.75 7.43 1.23
C GLU A 129 -21.41 6.76 2.57
N GLN A 130 -20.91 5.52 2.56
CA GLN A 130 -20.49 4.83 3.78
C GLN A 130 -19.37 5.60 4.50
N ASN A 131 -18.36 6.07 3.77
CA ASN A 131 -17.29 6.91 4.33
C ASN A 131 -17.82 8.24 4.90
N GLN A 132 -18.79 8.88 4.23
CA GLN A 132 -19.44 10.09 4.76
C GLN A 132 -20.24 9.80 6.04
N ARG A 133 -20.99 8.69 6.10
CA ARG A 133 -21.74 8.27 7.29
C ARG A 133 -20.82 7.96 8.47
N LEU A 134 -19.73 7.21 8.24
CA LEU A 134 -18.70 6.95 9.26
C LEU A 134 -18.02 8.24 9.73
N THR A 135 -17.70 9.15 8.80
CA THR A 135 -17.13 10.47 9.14
C THR A 135 -18.09 11.30 9.98
N ALA A 136 -19.41 11.24 9.72
CA ALA A 136 -20.42 11.90 10.54
C ALA A 136 -20.51 11.29 11.94
N GLN A 137 -20.54 9.96 12.06
CA GLN A 137 -20.53 9.26 13.36
C GLN A 137 -19.27 9.57 14.19
N ILE A 138 -18.10 9.64 13.55
CA ILE A 138 -16.86 10.06 14.22
C ILE A 138 -16.99 11.49 14.73
N LYS A 139 -17.48 12.43 13.90
CA LYS A 139 -17.71 13.83 14.31
C LYS A 139 -18.75 14.00 15.42
N GLU A 140 -19.74 13.11 15.50
CA GLU A 140 -20.69 13.07 16.61
C GLU A 140 -20.03 12.52 17.87
N SER A 141 -19.27 11.42 17.75
CA SER A 141 -18.49 10.85 18.86
C SER A 141 -17.49 11.84 19.44
N THR A 142 -16.74 12.57 18.62
CA THR A 142 -15.78 13.58 19.10
C THR A 142 -16.48 14.74 19.80
N LYS A 143 -17.64 15.19 19.32
CA LYS A 143 -18.45 16.21 20.03
C LYS A 143 -18.96 15.72 21.39
N MET A 144 -19.37 14.46 21.48
CA MET A 144 -19.79 13.87 22.77
C MET A 144 -18.59 13.71 23.71
N GLU A 145 -17.42 13.34 23.20
CA GLU A 145 -16.18 13.30 23.97
C GLU A 145 -15.78 14.70 24.46
N GLU A 146 -15.79 15.72 23.60
CA GLU A 146 -15.56 17.13 23.96
C GLU A 146 -16.52 17.56 25.09
N GLN A 147 -17.83 17.29 24.98
CA GLN A 147 -18.80 17.59 26.03
C GLN A 147 -18.48 16.88 27.36
N LEU A 148 -18.11 15.60 27.31
CA LEU A 148 -17.72 14.84 28.51
C LEU A 148 -16.41 15.35 29.12
N THR A 149 -15.43 15.76 28.31
CA THR A 149 -14.19 16.37 28.84
C THR A 149 -14.45 17.71 29.52
N VAL A 150 -15.34 18.55 28.98
CA VAL A 150 -15.77 19.81 29.62
C VAL A 150 -16.52 19.53 30.93
N GLN A 151 -17.40 18.53 30.98
CA GLN A 151 -18.06 18.11 32.23
C GLN A 151 -17.04 17.61 33.26
N LEU A 152 -16.07 16.79 32.86
CA LEU A 152 -15.00 16.30 33.74
C LEU A 152 -14.10 17.44 34.23
N GLN A 153 -13.78 18.44 33.40
CA GLN A 153 -13.07 19.64 33.82
C GLN A 153 -13.88 20.42 34.86
N GLY A 154 -15.17 20.67 34.62
CA GLY A 154 -16.07 21.32 35.57
C GLY A 154 -16.17 20.58 36.92
N MET A 155 -16.22 19.24 36.90
CA MET A 155 -16.22 18.43 38.12
C MET A 155 -14.86 18.46 38.85
N ARG A 156 -13.73 18.48 38.13
CA ARG A 156 -12.39 18.68 38.72
C ARG A 156 -12.26 20.06 39.34
N GLU A 157 -12.77 21.11 38.69
CA GLU A 157 -12.80 22.46 39.27
C GLU A 157 -13.65 22.53 40.54
N GLN A 158 -14.84 21.89 40.56
CA GLN A 158 -15.66 21.82 41.77
C GLN A 158 -14.93 21.07 42.90
N ALA A 159 -14.26 19.96 42.60
CA ALA A 159 -13.45 19.22 43.56
C ALA A 159 -12.27 20.07 44.08
N ASN A 160 -11.58 20.82 43.20
CA ASN A 160 -10.52 21.73 43.59
C ASN A 160 -11.03 22.89 44.45
N LYS A 161 -12.16 23.52 44.10
CA LYS A 161 -12.81 24.58 44.90
C LYS A 161 -13.21 24.08 46.29
N ARG A 162 -13.72 22.85 46.40
CA ARG A 162 -13.96 22.19 47.69
C ARG A 162 -12.67 21.92 48.44
N LYS A 163 -11.62 21.44 47.78
CA LYS A 163 -10.30 21.18 48.38
C LYS A 163 -9.65 22.46 48.94
N THR A 164 -9.69 23.58 48.20
CA THR A 164 -9.16 24.85 48.70
C THR A 164 -9.99 25.37 49.87
N SER A 165 -11.32 25.38 49.79
CA SER A 165 -12.17 25.75 50.91
C SER A 165 -11.93 24.90 52.17
N LEU A 166 -11.70 23.58 52.01
CA LEU A 166 -11.37 22.68 53.12
C LEU A 166 -9.96 22.96 53.67
N GLN A 167 -9.00 23.33 52.82
CA GLN A 167 -7.67 23.79 53.22
C GLN A 167 -7.74 25.13 53.99
N ASP A 168 -8.61 26.06 53.59
CA ASP A 168 -8.84 27.34 54.27
C ASP A 168 -9.51 27.13 55.65
N HIS A 169 -10.42 26.17 55.75
CA HIS A 169 -10.97 25.73 57.04
C HIS A 169 -9.91 25.04 57.90
N GLN A 170 -9.02 24.23 57.32
CA GLN A 170 -7.94 23.57 58.05
C GLN A 170 -6.93 24.58 58.61
N SER A 171 -6.49 25.57 57.81
CA SER A 171 -5.60 26.64 58.31
C SER A 171 -6.27 27.49 59.39
N SER A 172 -7.57 27.77 59.25
CA SER A 172 -8.36 28.45 60.30
C SER A 172 -8.42 27.63 61.61
N LEU A 173 -8.56 26.30 61.51
CA LEU A 173 -8.53 25.41 62.69
C LEU A 173 -7.14 25.33 63.33
N ASP A 174 -6.07 25.38 62.53
CA ASP A 174 -4.70 25.36 63.06
C ASP A 174 -4.36 26.67 63.78
N VAL A 175 -4.81 27.83 63.28
CA VAL A 175 -4.71 29.11 64.03
C VAL A 175 -5.45 29.05 65.36
N LEU A 176 -6.66 28.46 65.41
CA LEU A 176 -7.41 28.29 66.65
C LEU A 176 -6.75 27.29 67.61
N ARG A 177 -6.08 26.25 67.10
CA ARG A 177 -5.28 25.32 67.90
C ARG A 177 -4.08 26.02 68.52
N ASP A 178 -3.38 26.86 67.76
CA ASP A 178 -2.25 27.64 68.27
C ASP A 178 -2.70 28.65 69.33
N GLU A 179 -3.85 29.32 69.13
CA GLU A 179 -4.45 30.20 70.14
C GLU A 179 -4.82 29.43 71.43
N ILE A 180 -5.46 28.26 71.31
CA ILE A 180 -5.74 27.39 72.46
C ILE A 180 -4.44 26.97 73.15
N CYS A 181 -3.40 26.60 72.41
CA CYS A 181 -2.10 26.22 72.96
C CYS A 181 -1.51 27.37 73.79
N MET A 182 -1.39 28.57 73.18
CA MET A 182 -0.94 29.80 73.85
C MET A 182 -1.76 30.15 75.10
N MET A 183 -3.07 29.91 75.08
CA MET A 183 -3.94 30.14 76.23
C MET A 183 -3.76 29.06 77.33
N THR A 184 -3.50 27.81 76.96
CA THR A 184 -3.15 26.75 77.92
C THR A 184 -1.78 26.96 78.55
N GLU A 185 -0.79 27.45 77.78
CA GLU A 185 0.52 27.82 78.32
C GLU A 185 0.42 28.97 79.32
N LYS A 186 -0.33 30.04 78.98
CA LYS A 186 -0.64 31.15 79.91
C LYS A 186 -1.37 30.66 81.16
N LYS A 187 -2.32 29.73 81.03
CA LYS A 187 -3.00 29.10 82.17
C LYS A 187 -2.01 28.34 83.05
N ASN A 188 -1.17 27.49 82.48
CA ASN A 188 -0.19 26.69 83.20
C ASN A 188 0.87 27.58 83.91
N GLU A 189 1.24 28.71 83.30
CA GLU A 189 2.10 29.73 83.89
C GLU A 189 1.44 30.41 85.11
N LEU A 190 0.16 30.79 85.00
CA LEU A 190 -0.60 31.33 86.12
C LEU A 190 -0.80 30.30 87.24
N GLU A 191 -1.11 29.05 86.91
CA GLU A 191 -1.21 27.94 87.88
C GLU A 191 0.12 27.71 88.60
N ARG A 192 1.26 27.76 87.90
CA ARG A 192 2.60 27.70 88.53
C ARG A 192 2.87 28.90 89.45
N ARG A 193 2.47 30.12 89.08
CA ARG A 193 2.59 31.31 89.96
C ARG A 193 1.73 31.19 91.21
N VAL A 194 0.49 30.70 91.07
CA VAL A 194 -0.39 30.43 92.22
C VAL A 194 0.22 29.37 93.13
N ALA A 195 0.78 28.28 92.58
CA ALA A 195 1.46 27.24 93.36
C ALA A 195 2.64 27.79 94.19
N VAL A 196 3.49 28.64 93.58
CA VAL A 196 4.60 29.31 94.29
C VAL A 196 4.09 30.26 95.38
N LEU A 197 3.06 31.06 95.10
CA LEU A 197 2.46 31.95 96.11
C LEU A 197 1.80 31.18 97.26
N THR A 198 1.15 30.04 97.00
CA THR A 198 0.63 29.18 98.06
C THR A 198 1.75 28.54 98.87
N GLN A 199 2.84 28.09 98.26
CA GLN A 199 4.00 27.58 98.99
C GLN A 199 4.65 28.68 99.86
N GLN A 200 4.75 29.91 99.35
CA GLN A 200 5.24 31.04 100.13
C GLN A 200 4.32 31.37 101.32
N ARG A 201 2.99 31.38 101.11
CA ARG A 201 2.00 31.50 102.18
C ARG A 201 2.18 30.41 103.23
N ASP A 202 2.35 29.16 102.82
CA ASP A 202 2.45 28.02 103.72
C ASP A 202 3.75 28.06 104.54
N ASN A 203 4.88 28.44 103.91
CA ASN A 203 6.13 28.68 104.61
C ASN A 203 6.04 29.86 105.62
N LEU A 204 5.29 30.92 105.28
CA LEU A 204 5.01 32.02 106.20
C LEU A 204 4.07 31.60 107.33
N SER A 205 3.13 30.68 107.08
CA SER A 205 2.28 30.07 108.11
C SER A 205 3.12 29.23 109.07
N THR A 206 3.98 28.34 108.58
CA THR A 206 4.84 27.53 109.45
C THR A 206 5.82 28.38 110.25
N ALA A 207 6.38 29.45 109.65
CA ALA A 207 7.22 30.39 110.37
C ALA A 207 6.45 31.21 111.43
N LEU A 208 5.17 31.51 111.18
CA LEU A 208 4.27 32.11 112.17
C LEU A 208 3.97 31.12 113.30
N ASP A 209 3.68 29.87 112.98
CA ASP A 209 3.42 28.80 113.96
C ASP A 209 4.66 28.60 114.86
N GLU A 210 5.86 28.44 114.28
CA GLU A 210 7.14 28.38 114.99
C GLU A 210 7.39 29.62 115.87
N ALA A 211 7.06 30.82 115.39
CA ALA A 211 7.15 32.04 116.17
C ALA A 211 6.15 32.05 117.35
N THR A 212 4.93 31.55 117.17
CA THR A 212 3.96 31.42 118.26
C THR A 212 4.37 30.37 119.29
N ASP A 213 4.92 29.21 118.87
CA ASP A 213 5.50 28.21 119.77
C ASP A 213 6.67 28.81 120.58
N ARG A 214 7.53 29.60 119.93
CA ARG A 214 8.62 30.30 120.61
C ARG A 214 8.12 31.35 121.60
N ILE A 215 7.04 32.07 121.28
CA ILE A 215 6.37 32.98 122.22
C ILE A 215 5.82 32.18 123.41
N MET A 216 5.10 31.07 123.18
CA MET A 216 4.57 30.22 124.26
C MET A 216 5.68 29.65 125.17
N LEU A 217 6.81 29.25 124.60
CA LEU A 217 8.00 28.83 125.35
C LEU A 217 8.61 29.96 126.19
N LEU A 218 8.76 31.15 125.62
CA LEU A 218 9.27 32.33 126.34
C LEU A 218 8.30 32.79 127.44
N GLU A 219 6.99 32.79 127.19
CA GLU A 219 5.98 33.06 128.23
C GLU A 219 6.03 32.00 129.35
N ARG A 220 6.26 30.72 129.01
CA ARG A 220 6.44 29.67 130.00
C ARG A 220 7.70 29.89 130.84
N GLN A 221 8.84 30.19 130.21
CA GLN A 221 10.08 30.54 130.92
C GLN A 221 9.91 31.79 131.79
N MET A 222 9.18 32.81 131.33
CA MET A 222 8.82 33.98 132.12
C MET A 222 7.98 33.60 133.34
N ARG A 223 6.97 32.73 133.21
CA ARG A 223 6.18 32.22 134.35
C ARG A 223 7.04 31.40 135.31
N GLU A 224 7.92 30.53 134.80
CA GLU A 224 8.84 29.71 135.61
C GLU A 224 9.85 30.59 136.37
N GLN A 225 10.49 31.57 135.71
CA GLN A 225 11.35 32.57 136.36
C GLN A 225 10.58 33.42 137.37
N GLN A 226 9.34 33.81 137.08
CA GLN A 226 8.50 34.56 138.02
C GLN A 226 8.13 33.72 139.25
N ILE A 227 7.93 32.41 139.10
CA ILE A 227 7.77 31.48 140.23
C ILE A 227 9.09 31.35 141.00
N GLN A 228 10.22 31.17 140.31
CA GLN A 228 11.52 31.03 140.95
C GLN A 228 11.96 32.29 141.69
N MET A 229 11.60 33.48 141.20
CA MET A 229 11.75 34.76 141.90
C MET A 229 10.85 34.87 143.13
N ARG A 230 9.64 34.26 143.14
CA ARG A 230 8.82 34.19 144.36
C ARG A 230 9.41 33.21 145.38
N VAL A 231 9.91 32.07 144.92
CA VAL A 231 10.57 31.08 145.79
C VAL A 231 11.83 31.66 146.42
N SER A 232 12.73 32.26 145.64
CA SER A 232 13.92 32.91 146.18
C SER A 232 13.61 34.11 147.07
N HIS A 233 12.50 34.81 146.83
CA HIS A 233 12.01 35.84 147.75
C HIS A 233 11.56 35.23 149.09
N SER A 234 10.81 34.12 149.06
CA SER A 234 10.40 33.38 150.26
C SER A 234 11.60 32.81 151.03
N GLU A 235 12.58 32.22 150.33
CA GLU A 235 13.84 31.74 150.91
C GLU A 235 14.64 32.90 151.52
N LEU A 236 14.66 34.08 150.89
CA LEU A 236 15.28 35.28 151.44
C LEU A 236 14.52 35.84 152.65
N GLU A 237 13.19 35.69 152.73
CA GLU A 237 12.40 36.02 153.92
C GLU A 237 12.68 35.04 155.07
N GLU A 238 12.74 33.73 154.79
CA GLU A 238 13.15 32.71 155.76
C GLU A 238 14.58 32.96 156.27
N LEU A 239 15.54 33.21 155.38
CA LEU A 239 16.92 33.55 155.74
C LEU A 239 17.04 34.91 156.46
N ARG A 240 16.18 35.89 156.17
CA ARG A 240 16.07 37.14 156.96
C ARG A 240 15.50 36.86 158.35
N SER A 241 14.54 35.93 158.49
CA SER A 241 14.03 35.53 159.81
C SER A 241 15.08 34.76 160.61
N ALA A 242 15.88 33.90 159.97
CA ALA A 242 17.00 33.17 160.58
C ALA A 242 18.16 34.10 160.97
N ASN A 243 18.51 35.08 160.13
CA ASN A 243 19.44 36.15 160.50
C ASN A 243 18.85 37.07 161.58
N GLY A 244 17.53 37.25 161.65
CA GLY A 244 16.86 37.93 162.75
C GLY A 244 17.02 37.20 164.08
N SER A 245 16.89 35.87 164.09
CA SER A 245 17.06 35.06 165.31
C SER A 245 18.52 34.89 165.75
N LEU A 246 19.49 35.03 164.84
CA LEU A 246 20.92 35.09 165.16
C LEU A 246 21.42 36.52 165.45
N GLY A 247 20.68 37.55 165.02
CA GLY A 247 21.04 38.98 165.16
C GLY A 247 20.99 39.52 166.59
N GLU A 248 20.25 38.90 167.51
CA GLU A 248 20.24 39.29 168.93
C GLU A 248 21.49 38.82 169.71
N LYS A 249 22.39 38.03 169.10
CA LYS A 249 23.56 37.45 169.78
C LYS A 249 24.88 37.48 169.00
N ILE A 250 25.23 38.62 168.38
CA ILE A 250 26.60 39.15 168.48
C ILE A 250 26.66 40.62 168.06
N GLN A 251 27.02 41.44 169.04
CA GLN A 251 27.54 42.79 168.87
C GLN A 251 29.06 42.67 168.64
N GLY A 252 29.58 43.10 167.48
CA GLY A 252 31.03 43.19 167.28
C GLY A 252 31.52 43.15 165.83
N PHE A 253 31.98 44.32 165.35
CA PHE A 253 32.88 44.56 164.20
C PHE A 253 32.46 43.98 162.82
N SER A 254 32.09 44.80 161.84
CA SER A 254 32.90 45.76 161.06
C SER A 254 33.64 45.15 159.85
N SER A 255 33.20 45.61 158.67
CA SER A 255 33.99 46.01 157.48
C SER A 255 34.70 44.98 156.58
N SER A 256 34.66 45.30 155.27
CA SER A 256 35.57 44.88 154.17
C SER A 256 35.46 43.41 153.69
N SER A 257 35.69 43.06 152.41
CA SER A 257 36.02 43.83 151.19
C SER A 257 35.93 42.98 149.90
N THR A 258 35.73 43.64 148.74
CA THR A 258 36.26 43.33 147.38
C THR A 258 36.21 41.91 146.78
N SER A 259 35.83 41.81 145.48
CA SER A 259 36.76 41.54 144.33
C SER A 259 36.04 40.95 143.09
N GLY A 260 36.52 41.24 141.88
CA GLY A 260 36.09 40.58 140.63
C GLY A 260 36.10 41.46 139.37
N GLU A 261 37.19 41.44 138.60
CA GLU A 261 37.40 42.22 137.34
C GLU A 261 37.23 41.39 136.04
N ARG A 262 37.43 42.07 134.89
CA ARG A 262 37.91 41.61 133.54
C ARG A 262 36.86 41.25 132.48
N SER A 263 37.07 41.51 131.17
CA SER A 263 38.04 42.39 130.46
C SER A 263 37.53 42.72 129.06
N LEU A 264 37.98 43.85 128.47
CA LEU A 264 37.92 44.12 127.03
C LEU A 264 39.21 43.67 126.32
N HIS A 265 39.13 43.51 125.00
CA HIS A 265 40.25 43.67 124.06
C HIS A 265 39.73 44.25 122.74
N SER A 266 40.51 45.16 122.15
CA SER A 266 40.22 45.92 120.91
C SER A 266 41.25 45.61 119.81
N GLU A 267 41.22 46.40 118.72
CA GLU A 267 42.29 46.61 117.71
C GLU A 267 42.41 45.50 116.62
N MET A 268 42.88 45.71 115.37
CA MET A 268 43.29 46.85 114.49
C MET A 268 43.34 46.26 113.03
N GLU A 269 43.34 46.94 111.88
CA GLU A 269 43.36 48.37 111.45
C GLU A 269 42.92 48.51 109.95
N CYS A 270 42.84 49.75 109.43
CA CYS A 270 43.18 50.30 108.08
C CYS A 270 43.17 49.47 106.76
N ASP A 271 43.22 50.08 105.56
CA ASP A 271 42.70 51.33 104.94
C ASP A 271 43.23 51.38 103.47
N ASP A 272 42.73 52.33 102.65
CA ASP A 272 43.36 52.88 101.42
C ASP A 272 43.67 51.97 100.21
N GLU A 273 43.83 52.50 98.99
CA GLU A 273 43.05 53.51 98.25
C GLU A 273 43.46 53.40 96.75
N GLN A 274 42.92 54.28 95.88
CA GLN A 274 43.53 54.76 94.62
C GLN A 274 43.60 53.82 93.37
N LEU A 275 42.71 54.14 92.43
CA LEU A 275 42.96 54.28 90.97
C LEU A 275 44.14 55.29 90.71
N PRO A 276 44.76 55.43 89.49
CA PRO A 276 44.11 55.32 88.17
C PRO A 276 44.96 54.93 86.93
N GLU A 277 44.31 55.00 85.75
CA GLU A 277 44.81 55.39 84.40
C GLU A 277 45.92 54.61 83.66
N GLY A 278 45.70 54.32 82.36
CA GLY A 278 46.79 53.97 81.43
C GLY A 278 46.44 53.23 80.12
N ASP A 279 45.89 53.97 79.14
CA ASP A 279 45.92 53.72 77.68
C ASP A 279 45.24 52.50 77.00
N GLU A 280 44.37 52.83 76.03
CA GLU A 280 43.70 51.92 75.10
C GLU A 280 44.55 51.69 73.81
N LEU A 281 43.90 51.20 72.74
CA LEU A 281 44.33 51.36 71.32
C LEU A 281 45.32 50.36 70.68
N HIS A 282 45.57 49.17 71.23
CA HIS A 282 46.23 48.08 70.47
C HIS A 282 45.49 46.73 70.34
N GLN A 283 44.53 46.40 71.22
CA GLN A 283 43.83 45.11 71.12
C GLN A 283 42.68 45.10 70.09
N ILE A 284 42.00 46.24 69.89
CA ILE A 284 40.79 46.35 69.03
C ILE A 284 41.12 46.41 67.52
N LYS A 285 42.36 46.75 67.15
CA LYS A 285 42.77 46.84 65.72
C LYS A 285 42.97 45.48 65.04
N ILE A 286 43.12 44.39 65.80
CA ILE A 286 43.43 43.06 65.25
C ILE A 286 42.17 42.35 64.74
N GLU A 287 41.01 42.54 65.40
CA GLU A 287 39.77 41.82 65.02
C GLU A 287 38.99 42.49 63.88
N ILE A 288 39.13 43.81 63.70
CA ILE A 288 38.42 44.55 62.63
C ILE A 288 38.96 44.18 61.22
N VAL A 289 40.24 43.81 61.09
CA VAL A 289 40.84 43.42 59.80
C VAL A 289 40.36 42.03 59.35
N SER A 290 40.20 41.10 60.29
CA SER A 290 39.71 39.72 60.05
C SER A 290 38.32 39.66 59.40
N VAL A 291 37.46 40.63 59.72
CA VAL A 291 36.07 40.69 59.20
C VAL A 291 36.00 41.35 57.82
N TYR A 292 36.95 42.24 57.48
CA TYR A 292 36.96 42.96 56.19
C TYR A 292 37.29 42.05 55.00
N ASP A 293 38.29 41.18 55.13
CA ASP A 293 38.72 40.30 54.02
C ASP A 293 37.70 39.19 53.70
N ARG A 294 36.91 38.75 54.69
CA ARG A 294 35.88 37.71 54.49
C ARG A 294 34.66 38.21 53.71
N VAL A 295 34.35 39.51 53.77
CA VAL A 295 33.28 40.13 52.98
C VAL A 295 33.75 40.45 51.55
N ARG A 296 35.05 40.71 51.35
CA ARG A 296 35.63 41.01 50.03
C ARG A 296 35.64 39.81 49.07
N ALA A 297 35.80 38.59 49.59
CA ALA A 297 35.82 37.36 48.80
C ALA A 297 34.47 37.02 48.13
N VAL A 298 33.35 37.22 48.85
CA VAL A 298 32.01 36.83 48.36
C VAL A 298 31.51 37.76 47.23
N CYS A 299 31.91 39.03 47.24
CA CYS A 299 31.57 39.99 46.18
C CYS A 299 32.29 39.74 44.84
N HIS A 300 33.38 38.97 44.81
CA HIS A 300 34.05 38.60 43.55
C HIS A 300 33.37 37.43 42.84
N SER A 301 32.89 36.42 43.58
CA SER A 301 32.21 35.24 43.01
C SER A 301 30.88 35.57 42.32
N LEU A 302 30.24 36.68 42.67
CA LEU A 302 28.97 37.14 42.08
C LEU A 302 29.13 38.00 40.81
N LYS A 303 30.35 38.47 40.48
CA LYS A 303 30.60 39.26 39.26
C LYS A 303 31.06 38.44 38.04
N GLN A 304 31.48 37.19 38.24
CA GLN A 304 32.08 36.38 37.17
C GLN A 304 31.10 35.41 36.47
N ARG A 305 29.82 35.37 36.88
CA ARG A 305 28.80 34.46 36.32
C ARG A 305 27.82 35.13 35.32
N THR A 306 27.96 36.43 35.09
CA THR A 306 26.93 37.26 34.41
C THR A 306 27.42 37.88 33.09
N GLN A 307 28.60 37.49 32.58
CA GLN A 307 29.18 37.99 31.33
C GLN A 307 29.78 36.87 30.46
N GLN A 308 29.09 35.72 30.38
CA GLN A 308 29.44 34.64 29.47
C GLN A 308 28.24 34.29 28.57
N SER A 309 27.81 35.28 27.79
CA SER A 309 26.84 35.15 26.70
C SER A 309 27.08 36.25 25.65
N LEU A 310 26.85 35.90 24.39
CA LEU A 310 27.03 36.68 23.15
C LEU A 310 28.47 36.99 22.67
N GLU A 311 28.81 36.31 21.57
CA GLU A 311 29.34 36.87 20.31
C GLU A 311 30.67 37.64 20.31
N ASN A 312 31.67 37.05 19.62
CA ASN A 312 32.41 37.72 18.53
C ASN A 312 33.35 36.76 17.78
N SER A 313 33.08 36.50 16.50
CA SER A 313 34.10 36.04 15.55
C SER A 313 33.68 36.34 14.10
N VAL A 314 34.05 37.54 13.63
CA VAL A 314 34.05 37.89 12.20
C VAL A 314 35.43 38.43 11.85
N ARG A 315 35.91 38.09 10.66
CA ARG A 315 37.25 38.42 10.14
C ARG A 315 37.39 39.93 9.86
N PRO A 316 38.61 40.49 9.86
CA PRO A 316 38.84 41.87 9.46
C PRO A 316 38.84 42.03 7.93
N ASP A 317 38.08 43.02 7.44
CA ASP A 317 38.10 43.44 6.03
C ASP A 317 39.37 44.23 5.68
N ILE A 318 39.84 44.06 4.45
CA ILE A 318 40.98 44.80 3.88
C ILE A 318 40.52 46.21 3.52
N THR A 319 41.15 47.24 4.08
CA THR A 319 40.74 48.63 3.85
C THR A 319 41.31 49.24 2.56
N ILE A 320 40.56 50.21 2.02
CA ILE A 320 40.67 50.83 0.69
C ILE A 320 42.08 51.36 0.31
N HIS A 321 42.98 51.53 1.27
CA HIS A 321 44.31 52.11 1.05
C HIS A 321 45.40 51.07 0.66
N GLN A 322 45.03 49.80 0.45
CA GLN A 322 45.95 48.73 0.02
C GLN A 322 45.75 48.28 -1.45
N VAL A 323 44.82 48.88 -2.19
CA VAL A 323 44.59 48.56 -3.61
C VAL A 323 45.69 49.17 -4.49
N LYS A 324 46.71 48.37 -4.82
CA LYS A 324 47.72 48.72 -5.83
C LYS A 324 47.27 48.30 -7.22
N VAL A 325 47.55 49.14 -8.22
CA VAL A 325 47.36 48.81 -9.64
C VAL A 325 48.23 47.59 -9.98
N GLY A 326 47.58 46.50 -10.39
CA GLY A 326 48.22 45.20 -10.68
C GLY A 326 47.46 43.99 -10.13
N LEU A 327 46.72 44.13 -9.02
CA LEU A 327 45.90 43.04 -8.46
C LEU A 327 44.81 42.56 -9.43
N LEU A 328 44.18 43.48 -10.16
CA LEU A 328 43.19 43.13 -11.18
C LEU A 328 43.83 42.43 -12.39
N THR A 329 45.08 42.78 -12.72
CA THR A 329 45.82 42.19 -13.85
C THR A 329 46.21 40.74 -13.57
N ALA A 330 46.61 40.42 -12.34
CA ALA A 330 46.92 39.05 -11.93
C ALA A 330 45.68 38.13 -12.04
N VAL A 331 44.53 38.58 -11.53
CA VAL A 331 43.25 37.83 -11.59
C VAL A 331 42.76 37.64 -13.03
N ILE A 332 43.02 38.60 -13.92
CA ILE A 332 42.69 38.46 -15.36
C ILE A 332 43.65 37.48 -16.05
N GLN A 333 44.94 37.46 -15.69
CA GLN A 333 45.90 36.53 -16.26
C GLN A 333 45.56 35.07 -15.90
N GLU A 334 45.25 34.81 -14.62
CA GLU A 334 44.78 33.50 -14.14
C GLU A 334 43.51 33.02 -14.87
N LEU A 335 42.63 33.93 -15.28
CA LEU A 335 41.45 33.62 -16.09
C LEU A 335 41.78 33.32 -17.56
N CYS A 336 42.76 34.01 -18.16
CA CYS A 336 43.20 33.75 -19.53
C CYS A 336 43.93 32.41 -19.67
N ASP A 337 44.74 32.05 -18.68
CA ASP A 337 45.47 30.78 -18.66
C ASP A 337 44.47 29.61 -18.53
N LEU A 338 43.48 29.73 -17.62
CA LEU A 338 42.43 28.71 -17.43
C LEU A 338 41.52 28.50 -18.67
N VAL A 339 41.29 29.56 -19.47
CA VAL A 339 40.54 29.46 -20.73
C VAL A 339 41.38 28.82 -21.84
N SER A 340 42.71 28.99 -21.80
CA SER A 340 43.63 28.38 -22.76
C SER A 340 43.74 26.86 -22.54
N ASP A 341 43.83 26.41 -21.29
CA ASP A 341 43.86 24.99 -20.93
C ASP A 341 42.57 24.24 -21.28
N LEU A 342 41.41 24.92 -21.26
CA LEU A 342 40.12 24.33 -21.66
C LEU A 342 39.89 24.31 -23.18
N SER A 343 40.74 24.98 -23.97
CA SER A 343 40.64 25.01 -25.43
C SER A 343 41.60 24.04 -26.13
N GLY A 344 42.47 23.34 -25.40
CA GLY A 344 43.49 22.42 -25.93
C GLY A 344 42.96 21.04 -26.38
N GLY A 345 41.83 20.99 -27.07
CA GLY A 345 41.28 19.75 -27.63
C GLY A 345 41.89 19.42 -29.00
N ASP A 346 42.76 18.40 -29.06
CA ASP A 346 43.48 17.98 -30.26
C ASP A 346 42.56 17.64 -31.46
N TYR A 347 42.43 18.57 -32.40
CA TYR A 347 42.06 18.29 -33.78
C TYR A 347 43.29 18.37 -34.70
N SER A 348 44.35 17.66 -34.33
CA SER A 348 45.48 17.41 -35.23
C SER A 348 45.12 16.32 -36.23
N THR A 349 45.11 16.68 -37.50
CA THR A 349 44.83 15.78 -38.63
C THR A 349 45.92 14.72 -38.78
N SER A 350 45.79 13.61 -38.05
CA SER A 350 46.60 12.42 -38.27
C SER A 350 46.16 11.73 -39.55
N SER A 351 47.10 11.48 -40.46
CA SER A 351 46.88 10.57 -41.60
C SER A 351 46.87 9.13 -41.08
N VAL A 352 45.72 8.71 -40.56
CA VAL A 352 45.53 7.38 -39.95
C VAL A 352 45.91 6.30 -40.95
N SER A 353 46.90 5.47 -40.61
CA SER A 353 47.29 4.35 -41.48
C SER A 353 46.18 3.29 -41.47
N VAL A 354 46.07 2.48 -42.53
CA VAL A 354 45.02 1.43 -42.61
C VAL A 354 45.11 0.47 -41.43
N THR A 355 46.32 0.17 -40.95
CA THR A 355 46.56 -0.64 -39.76
C THR A 355 46.12 0.03 -38.45
N ASP A 356 46.16 1.36 -38.34
CA ASP A 356 45.63 2.07 -37.17
C ASP A 356 44.10 2.02 -37.17
N LEU A 357 43.44 2.18 -38.33
CA LEU A 357 41.99 2.00 -38.48
C LEU A 357 41.55 0.56 -38.16
N GLU A 358 42.33 -0.46 -38.52
CA GLU A 358 42.07 -1.86 -38.16
C GLU A 358 42.18 -2.09 -36.63
N ILE A 359 43.17 -1.49 -35.98
CA ILE A 359 43.34 -1.53 -34.52
C ILE A 359 42.21 -0.78 -33.81
N GLU A 360 41.79 0.38 -34.31
CA GLU A 360 40.64 1.13 -33.79
C GLU A 360 39.32 0.37 -34.00
N LEU A 361 39.12 -0.26 -35.15
CA LEU A 361 37.96 -1.11 -35.42
C LEU A 361 37.91 -2.31 -34.47
N HIS A 362 39.04 -2.99 -34.23
CA HIS A 362 39.09 -4.08 -33.26
C HIS A 362 38.84 -3.58 -31.82
N LYS A 363 39.41 -2.45 -31.40
CA LYS A 363 39.11 -1.85 -30.08
C LYS A 363 37.62 -1.45 -29.95
N ALA A 364 36.99 -1.00 -31.03
CA ALA A 364 35.56 -0.70 -31.08
C ALA A 364 34.69 -1.97 -31.08
N GLN A 365 35.11 -3.04 -31.75
CA GLN A 365 34.45 -4.35 -31.67
C GLN A 365 34.55 -4.94 -30.26
N GLU A 366 35.74 -4.89 -29.63
CA GLU A 366 35.92 -5.33 -28.24
C GLU A 366 35.12 -4.48 -27.24
N SER A 367 34.91 -3.18 -27.51
CA SER A 367 34.07 -2.33 -26.67
C SER A 367 32.58 -2.63 -26.86
N LEU A 368 32.14 -2.87 -28.10
CA LEU A 368 30.79 -3.36 -28.40
C LEU A 368 30.52 -4.73 -27.75
N ASP A 369 31.47 -5.67 -27.80
CA ASP A 369 31.37 -6.99 -27.16
C ASP A 369 31.32 -6.89 -25.63
N ARG A 370 32.08 -5.96 -25.04
CA ARG A 370 32.00 -5.66 -23.59
C ARG A 370 30.63 -5.07 -23.23
N MET A 371 30.17 -4.06 -23.96
CA MET A 371 28.84 -3.47 -23.78
C MET A 371 27.72 -4.50 -23.99
N ALA A 372 27.86 -5.43 -24.95
CA ALA A 372 26.90 -6.51 -25.17
C ALA A 372 26.84 -7.49 -23.99
N LYS A 373 28.01 -7.89 -23.45
CA LYS A 373 28.10 -8.72 -22.24
C LYS A 373 27.53 -8.03 -21.00
N GLU A 374 27.80 -6.74 -20.82
CA GLU A 374 27.23 -5.93 -19.74
C GLU A 374 25.71 -5.80 -19.87
N MET A 375 25.20 -5.56 -21.09
CA MET A 375 23.76 -5.53 -21.36
C MET A 375 23.09 -6.87 -21.10
N GLU A 376 23.72 -8.00 -21.44
CA GLU A 376 23.16 -9.33 -21.14
C GLU A 376 23.18 -9.62 -19.63
N ALA A 377 24.27 -9.29 -18.92
CA ALA A 377 24.32 -9.37 -17.46
C ALA A 377 23.23 -8.51 -16.80
N LYS A 378 22.97 -7.31 -17.34
CA LYS A 378 21.88 -6.43 -16.89
C LYS A 378 20.50 -7.02 -17.19
N LYS A 379 20.29 -7.69 -18.33
CA LYS A 379 19.05 -8.44 -18.60
C LYS A 379 18.85 -9.58 -17.60
N GLU A 380 19.90 -10.32 -17.25
CA GLU A 380 19.80 -11.37 -16.22
C GLU A 380 19.52 -10.81 -14.82
N GLU A 381 20.16 -9.70 -14.42
CA GLU A 381 19.80 -8.99 -13.18
C GLU A 381 18.33 -8.55 -13.19
N LEU A 382 17.82 -8.08 -14.33
CA LEU A 382 16.43 -7.66 -14.49
C LEU A 382 15.47 -8.86 -14.40
N LYS A 383 15.82 -10.01 -15.01
CA LYS A 383 15.09 -11.29 -14.83
C LYS A 383 15.06 -11.71 -13.36
N ARG A 384 16.21 -11.78 -12.68
CA ARG A 384 16.29 -12.12 -11.24
C ARG A 384 15.44 -11.17 -10.39
N LYS A 385 15.46 -9.87 -10.66
CA LYS A 385 14.59 -8.89 -9.99
C LYS A 385 13.10 -9.13 -10.27
N ASN A 386 12.74 -9.42 -11.53
CA ASN A 386 11.37 -9.77 -11.90
C ASN A 386 10.88 -11.04 -11.19
N ASP A 387 11.73 -12.07 -11.09
CA ASP A 387 11.43 -13.30 -10.36
C ASP A 387 11.22 -13.03 -8.86
N THR A 388 12.04 -12.17 -8.24
CA THR A 388 11.81 -11.74 -6.84
C THR A 388 10.54 -10.90 -6.68
N ILE A 389 10.16 -10.10 -7.67
CA ILE A 389 8.89 -9.36 -7.66
C ILE A 389 7.72 -10.34 -7.72
N LEU A 390 7.77 -11.35 -8.60
CA LEU A 390 6.72 -12.38 -8.71
C LEU A 390 6.58 -13.19 -7.39
N ASP A 391 7.70 -13.60 -6.78
CA ASP A 391 7.71 -14.26 -5.47
C ASP A 391 7.08 -13.38 -4.38
N LEU A 392 7.50 -12.11 -4.27
CA LEU A 392 6.93 -11.16 -3.31
C LEU A 392 5.45 -10.88 -3.58
N THR A 393 5.01 -10.76 -4.83
CA THR A 393 3.60 -10.58 -5.21
C THR A 393 2.77 -11.81 -4.84
N SER A 394 3.29 -13.03 -5.04
CA SER A 394 2.60 -14.25 -4.63
C SER A 394 2.45 -14.36 -3.10
N LYS A 395 3.51 -14.01 -2.36
CA LYS A 395 3.49 -13.95 -0.89
C LYS A 395 2.55 -12.88 -0.36
N LEU A 396 2.48 -11.73 -1.02
CA LEU A 396 1.55 -10.66 -0.69
C LEU A 396 0.10 -11.11 -0.92
N SER A 397 -0.20 -11.74 -2.06
CA SER A 397 -1.52 -12.32 -2.36
C SER A 397 -1.95 -13.36 -1.32
N VAL A 398 -1.06 -14.28 -0.92
CA VAL A 398 -1.36 -15.24 0.16
C VAL A 398 -1.66 -14.51 1.46
N ARG A 399 -0.87 -13.50 1.83
CA ARG A 399 -1.08 -12.70 3.05
C ARG A 399 -2.37 -11.88 3.01
N GLU A 400 -2.80 -11.41 1.84
CA GLU A 400 -4.10 -10.78 1.66
C GLU A 400 -5.24 -11.78 1.91
N THR A 401 -5.15 -13.01 1.37
CA THR A 401 -6.17 -14.05 1.63
C THR A 401 -6.19 -14.51 3.09
N GLU A 402 -5.03 -14.63 3.75
CA GLU A 402 -4.93 -14.94 5.19
C GLU A 402 -5.56 -13.81 6.03
N LEU A 403 -5.30 -12.53 5.69
CA LEU A 403 -5.88 -11.38 6.37
C LEU A 403 -7.40 -11.29 6.17
N GLU A 404 -7.90 -11.61 4.97
CA GLU A 404 -9.35 -11.59 4.72
C GLU A 404 -10.05 -12.73 5.46
N GLY A 405 -9.49 -13.95 5.48
CA GLY A 405 -10.00 -15.05 6.31
C GLY A 405 -10.07 -14.70 7.81
N VAL A 406 -9.01 -14.06 8.35
CA VAL A 406 -9.02 -13.59 9.76
C VAL A 406 -10.04 -12.46 10.00
N ARG A 407 -10.31 -11.61 8.99
CA ARG A 407 -11.38 -10.60 9.07
C ARG A 407 -12.76 -11.25 9.07
N GLU A 408 -13.00 -12.20 8.17
CA GLU A 408 -14.24 -12.99 8.10
C GLU A 408 -14.50 -13.73 9.42
N GLU A 409 -13.51 -14.41 9.99
CA GLU A 409 -13.64 -15.06 11.32
C GLU A 409 -13.98 -14.06 12.43
N ARG A 410 -13.31 -12.89 12.43
CA ARG A 410 -13.54 -11.81 13.40
C ARG A 410 -14.93 -11.20 13.25
N ASP A 411 -15.41 -11.01 12.03
CA ASP A 411 -16.73 -10.45 11.76
C ASP A 411 -17.85 -11.49 11.98
N GLN A 412 -17.61 -12.77 11.70
CA GLN A 412 -18.50 -13.87 12.10
C GLN A 412 -18.62 -13.95 13.63
N ALA A 413 -17.49 -13.95 14.36
CA ALA A 413 -17.52 -13.95 15.83
C ALA A 413 -18.22 -12.70 16.41
N ARG A 414 -18.13 -11.56 15.72
CA ARG A 414 -18.85 -10.32 16.08
C ARG A 414 -20.35 -10.45 15.83
N ILE A 415 -20.76 -11.05 14.71
CA ILE A 415 -22.16 -11.39 14.42
C ILE A 415 -22.67 -12.36 15.48
N ASP A 416 -21.94 -13.44 15.78
CA ASP A 416 -22.33 -14.43 16.79
C ASP A 416 -22.48 -13.83 18.19
N LEU A 417 -21.63 -12.86 18.58
CA LEU A 417 -21.77 -12.10 19.84
C LEU A 417 -22.96 -11.12 19.83
N GLN A 418 -23.35 -10.61 18.66
CA GLN A 418 -24.50 -9.74 18.49
C GLN A 418 -25.81 -10.54 18.45
N GLU A 419 -25.81 -11.70 17.81
CA GLU A 419 -26.94 -12.64 17.72
C GLU A 419 -27.11 -13.47 19.00
N GLY A 420 -26.03 -13.72 19.74
CA GLY A 420 -26.06 -14.33 21.08
C GLY A 420 -26.73 -13.47 22.16
N ARG A 421 -27.13 -12.24 21.83
CA ARG A 421 -28.07 -11.41 22.63
C ARG A 421 -29.54 -11.61 22.25
N GLY A 422 -29.83 -12.30 21.14
CA GLY A 422 -31.18 -12.72 20.78
C GLY A 422 -31.73 -13.78 21.72
N SER A 423 -33.05 -13.96 21.74
CA SER A 423 -33.63 -15.06 22.51
C SER A 423 -33.16 -16.40 21.95
N LYS A 424 -33.00 -17.42 22.82
CA LYS A 424 -32.60 -18.77 22.37
C LYS A 424 -33.51 -19.31 21.26
N ASP A 425 -34.79 -18.92 21.26
CA ASP A 425 -35.77 -19.27 20.22
C ASP A 425 -35.48 -18.63 18.85
N GLU A 426 -34.86 -17.45 18.82
CA GLU A 426 -34.45 -16.80 17.57
C GLU A 426 -33.24 -17.50 16.95
N LEU A 427 -32.29 -17.92 17.79
CA LEU A 427 -31.12 -18.71 17.38
C LEU A 427 -31.56 -20.09 16.84
N VAL A 428 -32.51 -20.76 17.52
CA VAL A 428 -33.09 -22.04 17.05
C VAL A 428 -33.83 -21.87 15.73
N ARG A 429 -34.60 -20.78 15.57
CA ARG A 429 -35.33 -20.48 14.32
C ARG A 429 -34.36 -20.24 13.15
N LYS A 430 -33.33 -19.43 13.34
CA LYS A 430 -32.27 -19.22 12.33
C LYS A 430 -31.53 -20.52 12.00
N ALA A 431 -31.24 -21.36 13.00
CA ALA A 431 -30.61 -22.67 12.76
C ALA A 431 -31.52 -23.61 11.93
N TRP A 432 -32.84 -23.55 12.13
CA TRP A 432 -33.79 -24.28 11.28
C TRP A 432 -33.86 -23.70 9.87
N GLU A 433 -33.90 -22.38 9.70
CA GLU A 433 -33.85 -21.73 8.38
C GLU A 433 -32.56 -22.07 7.61
N VAL A 434 -31.40 -22.07 8.28
CA VAL A 434 -30.12 -22.47 7.67
C VAL A 434 -30.13 -23.94 7.26
N ARG A 435 -30.64 -24.84 8.12
CA ARG A 435 -30.83 -26.27 7.80
C ARG A 435 -31.74 -26.45 6.60
N ASP A 436 -32.88 -25.77 6.58
CA ASP A 436 -33.90 -25.94 5.54
C ASP A 436 -33.43 -25.36 4.21
N ASN A 437 -32.69 -24.24 4.21
CA ASN A 437 -31.98 -23.71 3.05
C ASN A 437 -30.84 -24.62 2.56
N ALA A 438 -30.16 -25.35 3.45
CA ALA A 438 -29.17 -26.35 3.06
C ALA A 438 -29.83 -27.60 2.44
N VAL A 439 -30.96 -28.06 3.00
CA VAL A 439 -31.77 -29.15 2.45
C VAL A 439 -32.36 -28.77 1.09
N ALA A 440 -32.87 -27.54 0.93
CA ALA A 440 -33.37 -27.04 -0.35
C ALA A 440 -32.27 -27.04 -1.43
N ARG A 441 -31.07 -26.51 -1.11
CA ARG A 441 -29.92 -26.54 -2.02
C ARG A 441 -29.49 -27.98 -2.38
N LYS A 442 -29.44 -28.89 -1.40
CA LYS A 442 -29.15 -30.31 -1.65
C LYS A 442 -30.19 -30.97 -2.56
N ASN A 443 -31.47 -30.69 -2.36
CA ASN A 443 -32.53 -31.24 -3.18
C ASN A 443 -32.49 -30.67 -4.61
N ALA A 444 -32.17 -29.37 -4.77
CA ALA A 444 -31.97 -28.75 -6.07
C ALA A 444 -30.82 -29.42 -6.86
N THR A 445 -29.64 -29.57 -6.26
CA THR A 445 -28.50 -30.23 -6.93
C THR A 445 -28.75 -31.72 -7.19
N GLN A 446 -29.54 -32.42 -6.35
CA GLN A 446 -29.99 -33.78 -6.63
C GLN A 446 -30.96 -33.85 -7.83
N VAL A 447 -31.86 -32.88 -7.99
CA VAL A 447 -32.75 -32.77 -9.16
C VAL A 447 -31.96 -32.45 -10.43
N GLU A 448 -30.97 -31.55 -10.36
CA GLU A 448 -30.07 -31.23 -11.47
C GLU A 448 -29.23 -32.45 -11.88
N LEU A 449 -28.67 -33.19 -10.91
CA LEU A 449 -27.95 -34.43 -11.16
C LEU A 449 -28.84 -35.50 -11.81
N ALA A 450 -30.11 -35.60 -11.38
CA ALA A 450 -31.08 -36.50 -12.00
C ALA A 450 -31.40 -36.09 -13.45
N ARG A 451 -31.54 -34.79 -13.74
CA ARG A 451 -31.71 -34.26 -15.10
C ARG A 451 -30.50 -34.57 -15.99
N ALA A 452 -29.29 -34.22 -15.55
CA ALA A 452 -28.07 -34.50 -16.29
C ALA A 452 -27.90 -36.00 -16.57
N ARG A 453 -28.31 -36.88 -15.65
CA ARG A 453 -28.33 -38.34 -15.87
C ARG A 453 -29.35 -38.76 -16.94
N ILE A 454 -30.54 -38.16 -16.97
CA ILE A 454 -31.54 -38.38 -18.03
C ILE A 454 -31.00 -37.89 -19.37
N ASP A 455 -30.39 -36.70 -19.43
CA ASP A 455 -29.81 -36.14 -20.65
C ASP A 455 -28.71 -37.04 -21.23
N VAL A 456 -27.82 -37.58 -20.37
CA VAL A 456 -26.80 -38.57 -20.77
C VAL A 456 -27.43 -39.87 -21.26
N MET A 457 -28.49 -40.37 -20.61
CA MET A 457 -29.21 -41.57 -21.08
C MET A 457 -29.89 -41.34 -22.43
N GLN A 458 -30.47 -40.16 -22.66
CA GLN A 458 -31.08 -39.78 -23.92
C GLN A 458 -30.04 -39.64 -25.05
N ALA A 459 -28.93 -38.95 -24.79
CA ALA A 459 -27.82 -38.82 -25.74
C ALA A 459 -27.22 -40.19 -26.12
N ASN A 460 -27.12 -41.12 -25.15
CA ASN A 460 -26.68 -42.49 -25.42
C ASN A 460 -27.71 -43.29 -26.26
N SER A 461 -29.02 -43.10 -26.04
CA SER A 461 -30.06 -43.68 -26.91
C SER A 461 -29.93 -43.18 -28.35
N GLN A 462 -29.80 -41.87 -28.54
CA GLN A 462 -29.62 -41.24 -29.85
C GLN A 462 -28.34 -41.73 -30.54
N LEU A 463 -27.25 -41.91 -29.79
CA LEU A 463 -26.00 -42.48 -30.31
C LEU A 463 -26.18 -43.94 -30.76
N MET A 464 -26.87 -44.77 -29.96
CA MET A 464 -27.18 -46.15 -30.33
C MET A 464 -28.07 -46.24 -31.57
N GLU A 465 -29.08 -45.38 -31.69
CA GLU A 465 -29.94 -45.26 -32.87
C GLU A 465 -29.14 -44.84 -34.12
N ALA A 466 -28.24 -43.86 -33.98
CA ALA A 466 -27.37 -43.42 -35.09
C ALA A 466 -26.34 -44.49 -35.50
N ILE A 467 -25.79 -45.26 -34.55
CA ILE A 467 -24.92 -46.40 -34.83
C ILE A 467 -25.71 -47.48 -35.57
N GLN A 468 -26.92 -47.81 -35.12
CA GLN A 468 -27.79 -48.80 -35.75
C GLN A 468 -28.12 -48.41 -37.20
N GLN A 469 -28.54 -47.16 -37.44
CA GLN A 469 -28.79 -46.64 -38.80
C GLN A 469 -27.53 -46.69 -39.68
N LYS A 470 -26.35 -46.38 -39.12
CA LYS A 470 -25.08 -46.47 -39.85
C LYS A 470 -24.73 -47.91 -40.24
N VAL A 471 -24.98 -48.88 -39.36
CA VAL A 471 -24.79 -50.32 -39.62
C VAL A 471 -25.76 -50.83 -40.68
N GLU A 472 -27.03 -50.40 -40.63
CA GLU A 472 -28.03 -50.74 -41.66
C GLU A 472 -27.64 -50.18 -43.03
N LEU A 473 -27.15 -48.93 -43.09
CA LEU A 473 -26.64 -48.34 -44.33
C LEU A 473 -25.35 -49.02 -44.83
N SER A 474 -24.45 -49.47 -43.97
CA SER A 474 -23.26 -50.21 -44.42
C SER A 474 -23.62 -51.60 -44.94
N GLN A 475 -24.54 -52.31 -44.29
CA GLN A 475 -25.07 -53.58 -44.79
C GLN A 475 -25.78 -53.42 -46.14
N GLN A 476 -26.55 -52.34 -46.33
CA GLN A 476 -27.12 -52.01 -47.64
C GLN A 476 -26.02 -51.77 -48.69
N LEU A 477 -25.00 -50.98 -48.38
CA LEU A 477 -23.88 -50.74 -49.32
C LEU A 477 -23.12 -52.04 -49.67
N GLU A 478 -22.89 -52.93 -48.71
CA GLU A 478 -22.30 -54.25 -48.94
C GLU A 478 -23.19 -55.11 -49.86
N GLN A 479 -24.50 -55.13 -49.65
CA GLN A 479 -25.44 -55.83 -50.56
C GLN A 479 -25.41 -55.24 -51.97
N TRP A 480 -25.43 -53.91 -52.11
CA TRP A 480 -25.33 -53.24 -53.42
C TRP A 480 -23.98 -53.51 -54.12
N GLN A 481 -22.89 -53.67 -53.36
CA GLN A 481 -21.59 -54.09 -53.93
C GLN A 481 -21.63 -55.52 -54.45
N VAL A 482 -22.21 -56.46 -53.70
CA VAL A 482 -22.41 -57.86 -54.13
C VAL A 482 -23.29 -57.93 -55.37
N ASP A 483 -24.41 -57.21 -55.40
CA ASP A 483 -25.34 -57.18 -56.53
C ASP A 483 -24.68 -56.58 -57.79
N MET A 484 -23.90 -55.49 -57.63
CA MET A 484 -23.15 -54.89 -58.73
C MET A 484 -22.04 -55.81 -59.26
N GLN A 485 -21.35 -56.52 -58.37
CA GLN A 485 -20.32 -57.48 -58.75
C GLN A 485 -20.93 -58.69 -59.47
N ALA A 486 -22.09 -59.18 -59.03
CA ALA A 486 -22.85 -60.21 -59.73
C ALA A 486 -23.28 -59.75 -61.15
N LEU A 487 -23.75 -58.51 -61.31
CA LEU A 487 -24.07 -57.94 -62.63
C LEU A 487 -22.85 -57.81 -63.54
N LEU A 488 -21.68 -57.43 -63.00
CA LEU A 488 -20.42 -57.39 -63.75
C LEU A 488 -19.98 -58.81 -64.16
N ASP A 489 -20.10 -59.79 -63.27
CA ASP A 489 -19.80 -61.20 -63.58
C ASP A 489 -20.77 -61.78 -64.62
N GLU A 490 -22.05 -61.45 -64.57
CA GLU A 490 -23.03 -61.80 -65.62
C GLU A 490 -22.70 -61.11 -66.95
N GLN A 491 -22.34 -59.82 -66.94
CA GLN A 491 -21.95 -59.10 -68.16
C GLN A 491 -20.67 -59.67 -68.77
N MET A 492 -19.69 -60.06 -67.94
CA MET A 492 -18.47 -60.76 -68.35
C MET A 492 -18.80 -62.13 -68.94
N LYS A 493 -19.62 -62.94 -68.27
CA LYS A 493 -20.07 -64.26 -68.77
C LYS A 493 -20.83 -64.11 -70.10
N TRP A 494 -21.71 -63.12 -70.23
CA TRP A 494 -22.46 -62.86 -71.46
C TRP A 494 -21.54 -62.46 -72.62
N LYS A 495 -20.56 -61.58 -72.37
CA LYS A 495 -19.55 -61.20 -73.38
C LYS A 495 -18.63 -62.36 -73.78
N LEU A 496 -18.26 -63.23 -72.84
CA LEU A 496 -17.48 -64.44 -73.12
C LEU A 496 -18.30 -65.50 -73.88
N ALA A 497 -19.60 -65.60 -73.61
CA ALA A 497 -20.50 -66.53 -74.29
C ALA A 497 -20.92 -66.06 -75.69
N ASN A 498 -20.84 -64.76 -75.98
CA ASN A 498 -21.36 -64.18 -77.24
C ASN A 498 -20.34 -63.21 -77.91
N PRO A 499 -19.20 -63.71 -78.40
CA PRO A 499 -18.08 -62.86 -78.87
C PRO A 499 -18.32 -62.15 -80.21
N GLU A 500 -19.38 -62.45 -80.97
CA GLU A 500 -19.61 -61.89 -82.32
C GLU A 500 -20.49 -60.62 -82.36
N GLN A 501 -20.98 -60.12 -81.22
CA GLN A 501 -21.74 -58.84 -81.18
C GLN A 501 -20.97 -57.71 -80.49
N VAL A 502 -19.95 -57.21 -81.18
CA VAL A 502 -19.41 -55.86 -80.97
C VAL A 502 -19.56 -55.05 -82.26
N SER A 503 -20.68 -54.34 -82.40
CA SER A 503 -20.84 -53.25 -83.38
C SER A 503 -22.02 -52.34 -83.04
N THR A 504 -21.76 -51.04 -83.20
CA THR A 504 -22.64 -49.85 -83.15
C THR A 504 -23.23 -49.40 -81.80
N PRO A 505 -23.19 -48.08 -81.50
CA PRO A 505 -23.81 -47.49 -80.32
C PRO A 505 -25.26 -47.10 -80.60
N ASN A 506 -26.14 -47.19 -79.60
CA ASN A 506 -27.40 -46.47 -79.59
C ASN A 506 -27.75 -45.99 -78.18
N THR A 507 -27.94 -44.68 -78.07
CA THR A 507 -28.59 -44.03 -76.93
C THR A 507 -30.08 -44.36 -76.92
N PRO A 508 -30.70 -44.40 -75.73
CA PRO A 508 -32.11 -44.04 -75.60
C PRO A 508 -32.28 -42.76 -74.78
N SER A 509 -33.21 -41.93 -75.23
CA SER A 509 -33.55 -40.63 -74.66
C SER A 509 -34.21 -40.71 -73.28
N SER A 510 -33.96 -39.68 -72.48
CA SER A 510 -34.68 -39.32 -71.26
C SER A 510 -36.20 -39.56 -71.33
N ALA A 511 -36.74 -40.28 -70.34
CA ALA A 511 -38.17 -40.31 -70.05
C ALA A 511 -38.45 -39.47 -68.79
N GLU A 512 -38.88 -38.23 -68.97
CA GLU A 512 -39.30 -37.38 -67.85
C GLU A 512 -40.56 -37.94 -67.16
N LYS A 513 -40.44 -38.29 -65.86
CA LYS A 513 -41.58 -38.27 -64.94
C LYS A 513 -41.25 -37.51 -63.66
N LYS A 514 -41.72 -36.27 -63.61
CA LYS A 514 -41.67 -35.37 -62.45
C LYS A 514 -42.20 -36.05 -61.18
N ARG A 515 -41.36 -36.16 -60.13
CA ARG A 515 -41.83 -36.12 -58.73
C ARG A 515 -40.92 -35.24 -57.87
N SER A 516 -41.43 -34.04 -57.62
CA SER A 516 -41.22 -33.17 -56.45
C SER A 516 -39.89 -33.25 -55.68
N ARG A 517 -39.02 -32.26 -55.87
CA ARG A 517 -37.97 -31.92 -54.89
C ARG A 517 -38.59 -31.23 -53.68
N ARG A 518 -38.69 -31.93 -52.55
CA ARG A 518 -38.64 -31.35 -51.19
C ARG A 518 -38.02 -32.39 -50.26
N LEU A 519 -36.74 -32.24 -49.93
CA LEU A 519 -36.05 -32.87 -48.78
C LEU A 519 -34.57 -32.44 -48.78
N PHE A 520 -34.32 -31.19 -48.39
CA PHE A 520 -33.05 -30.76 -47.80
C PHE A 520 -33.39 -29.67 -46.79
N GLY A 521 -33.42 -30.06 -45.51
CA GLY A 521 -33.96 -29.28 -44.41
C GLY A 521 -33.83 -30.06 -43.10
N LEU A 522 -32.64 -30.60 -42.85
CA LEU A 522 -32.29 -31.45 -41.72
C LEU A 522 -30.81 -31.22 -41.33
N PHE A 523 -30.49 -29.97 -41.02
CA PHE A 523 -29.32 -29.57 -40.23
C PHE A 523 -29.67 -28.31 -39.43
N GLN A 524 -30.69 -28.43 -38.58
CA GLN A 524 -30.97 -27.45 -37.53
C GLN A 524 -31.74 -28.05 -36.36
N ARG A 525 -31.02 -28.71 -35.45
CA ARG A 525 -31.12 -28.49 -34.00
C ARG A 525 -29.97 -29.19 -33.29
#